data_AF-A0A0Q7XZJ9-F1
#
_entry.id   AF-A0A0Q7XZJ9-F1
#
_cell.length_a   1.000
_cell.length_b   1.000
_cell.length_c   1.000
_cell.angle_alpha   90.00
_cell.angle_beta   90.00
_cell.angle_gamma   90.00
#
_symmetry.space_group_name_H-M   'P 1'
#
loop_
_entity.id
_entity.type
_entity.pdbx_description
1 polymer ?
#
loop_
_entity_poly.entity_id
_entity_poly.type
_entity_poly.pdbx_seq_one_letter_code
_entity_poly.pdbx_strand_id
1 'polypeptide(L)'
;MAENKIDDGGLAFPGKRAELVQILKGVEPTALEATYPGLTKREWFAIQSCSLPDSTHVAFAEALVGRKEPEDKTDYREIARFWAEADAAYRVIYADALIAALKGGA
;
A
#
# COMPACT_ATOMS: atom_id res chain seq x y z
N MET A 1 13.42 -19.73 12.57
CA MET A 1 12.83 -19.15 11.35
C MET A 1 12.74 -17.66 11.61
N ALA A 2 13.66 -16.85 11.08
CA ALA A 2 13.53 -15.41 11.22
C ALA A 2 12.29 -14.98 10.41
N GLU A 3 11.28 -14.42 11.08
CA GLU A 3 10.22 -13.70 10.38
C GLU A 3 10.92 -12.65 9.52
N ASN A 4 10.77 -12.75 8.19
CA ASN A 4 11.15 -11.69 7.27
C ASN A 4 10.28 -10.48 7.61
N LYS A 5 10.74 -9.67 8.57
CA LYS A 5 10.03 -8.47 8.99
C LYS A 5 10.10 -7.51 7.81
N ILE A 6 9.00 -7.43 7.08
CA ILE A 6 8.82 -6.48 5.99
C ILE A 6 9.11 -5.10 6.55
N ASP A 7 10.02 -4.37 5.89
CA ASP A 7 10.39 -3.02 6.28
C ASP A 7 9.30 -2.04 5.84
N ASP A 8 8.33 -1.82 6.73
CA ASP A 8 7.17 -0.98 6.50
C ASP A 8 7.42 0.51 6.77
N GLY A 9 8.66 0.87 7.14
CA GLY A 9 9.08 2.24 7.47
C GLY A 9 8.56 2.75 8.83
N GLY A 10 7.90 1.90 9.62
CA GLY A 10 7.21 2.27 10.87
C GLY A 10 5.90 3.01 10.62
N LEU A 11 5.32 3.60 11.68
CA LEU A 11 4.05 4.32 11.59
C LEU A 11 4.17 5.58 10.72
N ALA A 12 3.18 5.79 9.84
CA ALA A 12 3.07 6.99 9.01
C ALA A 12 2.80 8.25 9.84
N PHE A 13 1.96 8.12 10.87
CA PHE A 13 1.64 9.18 11.81
C PHE A 13 2.03 8.75 13.23
N PRO A 14 3.31 8.92 13.61
CA PRO A 14 3.75 8.61 14.95
C PRO A 14 3.18 9.65 15.91
N GLY A 15 2.30 9.24 16.81
CA GLY A 15 1.68 10.11 17.81
C GLY A 15 1.15 9.32 19.00
N LYS A 16 1.04 9.97 20.17
CA LYS A 16 0.36 9.33 21.31
C LYS A 16 -1.13 9.29 20.99
N ARG A 17 -1.78 8.16 21.27
CA ARG A 17 -3.22 7.96 20.98
C ARG A 17 -4.14 9.09 21.47
N ALA A 18 -3.80 9.73 22.59
CA ALA A 18 -4.50 10.90 23.11
C ALA A 18 -4.51 12.10 22.14
N GLU A 19 -3.44 12.28 21.38
CA GLU A 19 -3.31 13.35 20.37
C GLU A 19 -4.11 13.00 19.10
N LEU A 20 -4.19 11.72 18.73
CA LEU A 20 -4.98 11.24 17.59
C LEU A 20 -6.49 11.25 17.86
N VAL A 21 -6.92 10.91 19.09
CA VAL A 21 -8.34 10.94 19.49
C VAL A 21 -8.86 12.38 19.63
N GLN A 22 -8.02 13.36 20.00
CA GLN A 22 -8.41 14.77 20.03
C GLN A 22 -8.78 15.35 18.65
N ILE A 23 -8.30 14.75 17.56
CA ILE A 23 -8.67 15.14 16.18
C ILE A 23 -10.12 14.71 15.86
N LEU A 24 -10.61 13.63 16.49
CA LEU A 24 -11.98 13.12 16.35
C LEU A 24 -12.85 13.62 17.52
N LYS A 25 -13.22 14.91 17.48
CA LYS A 25 -14.13 15.50 18.49
C LYS A 25 -15.43 14.69 18.60
N GLY A 26 -15.70 14.12 19.79
CA GLY A 26 -17.00 13.54 20.15
C GLY A 26 -17.08 12.03 20.35
N VAL A 27 -15.96 11.31 20.34
CA VAL A 27 -15.95 9.85 20.57
C VAL A 27 -15.73 9.54 22.05
N GLU A 28 -16.64 8.78 22.66
CA GLU A 28 -16.58 8.39 24.07
C GLU A 28 -15.41 7.44 24.42
N PRO A 29 -14.98 7.39 25.70
CA PRO A 29 -13.74 6.74 26.13
C PRO A 29 -13.71 5.20 26.03
N THR A 30 -14.78 4.55 25.55
CA THR A 30 -14.84 3.08 25.40
C THR A 30 -13.93 2.54 24.29
N ALA A 31 -13.33 3.42 23.49
CA ALA A 31 -12.33 3.08 22.48
C ALA A 31 -10.87 3.13 22.99
N LEU A 32 -10.59 3.39 24.28
CA LEU A 32 -9.23 3.53 24.82
C LEU A 32 -8.42 2.23 24.83
N GLU A 33 -9.07 1.07 24.92
CA GLU A 33 -8.41 -0.24 25.07
C GLU A 33 -8.13 -0.95 23.73
N ALA A 34 -8.73 -0.52 22.62
CA ALA A 34 -8.59 -1.21 21.34
C ALA A 34 -7.28 -0.83 20.65
N THR A 35 -6.26 -1.67 20.58
CA THR A 35 -5.01 -1.36 19.84
C THR A 35 -5.32 -0.82 18.44
N TYR A 36 -5.04 0.45 18.15
CA TYR A 36 -5.17 0.98 16.79
C TYR A 36 -3.79 0.89 16.16
N PRO A 37 -3.53 -0.08 15.27
CA PRO A 37 -2.19 -0.26 14.71
C PRO A 37 -1.75 0.92 13.84
N GLY A 38 -2.68 1.83 13.47
CA GLY A 38 -2.39 2.93 12.54
C GLY A 38 -2.10 2.41 11.13
N LEU A 39 -1.70 3.32 10.25
CA LEU A 39 -1.10 2.95 8.97
C LEU A 39 0.41 3.00 9.11
N THR A 40 1.09 1.98 8.58
CA THR A 40 2.53 2.03 8.32
C THR A 40 2.83 3.04 7.21
N LYS A 41 4.08 3.52 7.11
CA LYS A 41 4.50 4.40 6.01
C LYS A 41 4.31 3.72 4.67
N ARG A 42 4.57 2.42 4.57
CA ARG A 42 4.36 1.65 3.34
C ARG A 42 2.90 1.68 2.89
N GLU A 43 1.97 1.41 3.80
CA GLU A 43 0.54 1.46 3.51
C GLU A 43 0.09 2.89 3.17
N TRP A 44 0.56 3.88 3.93
CA TRP A 44 0.22 5.28 3.67
C TRP A 44 0.73 5.75 2.31
N PHE A 45 1.98 5.47 1.96
CA PHE A 45 2.55 5.82 0.66
C PHE A 45 1.83 5.09 -0.49
N ALA A 46 1.49 3.81 -0.33
CA ALA A 46 0.75 3.06 -1.36
C ALA A 46 -0.68 3.60 -1.59
N ILE A 47 -1.33 4.13 -0.54
CA ILE A 47 -2.63 4.81 -0.67
C ILE A 47 -2.46 6.16 -1.40
N GLN A 48 -1.41 6.92 -1.07
CA GLN A 48 -1.16 8.25 -1.64
C GLN A 48 -0.50 8.22 -3.02
N SER A 49 0.10 7.10 -3.42
CA SER A 49 0.75 6.97 -4.72
C SER A 49 -0.27 7.05 -5.85
N CYS A 50 0.17 7.61 -6.98
CA CYS A 50 -0.59 7.56 -8.21
C CYS A 50 -0.86 6.10 -8.61
N SER A 51 -2.03 5.86 -9.21
CA SER A 51 -2.30 4.60 -9.88
C SER A 51 -1.27 4.35 -11.00
N LEU A 52 -1.11 3.09 -11.35
CA LEU A 52 -0.46 2.65 -12.56
C LEU A 52 -1.04 3.42 -13.75
N PRO A 53 -0.21 4.04 -14.61
CA PRO A 53 -0.70 4.83 -15.73
C PRO A 53 -1.54 3.99 -16.71
N ASP A 54 -2.63 4.56 -17.24
CA ASP A 54 -3.48 3.88 -18.24
C ASP A 54 -2.72 3.50 -19.53
N SER A 55 -1.61 4.20 -19.82
CA SER A 55 -0.72 3.92 -20.95
C SER A 55 0.32 2.82 -20.66
N THR A 56 0.20 2.11 -19.54
CA THR A 56 1.14 1.07 -19.16
C THR A 56 1.13 -0.09 -20.15
N HIS A 57 2.32 -0.47 -20.61
CA HIS A 57 2.48 -1.60 -21.51
C HIS A 57 2.18 -2.93 -20.80
N VAL A 58 1.43 -3.84 -21.45
CA VAL A 58 1.04 -5.14 -20.88
C VAL A 58 2.24 -5.92 -20.34
N ALA A 59 3.34 -5.99 -21.09
CA ALA A 59 4.55 -6.69 -20.65
C ALA A 59 5.11 -6.19 -19.29
N PHE A 60 4.93 -4.90 -18.96
CA PHE A 60 5.32 -4.38 -17.65
C PHE A 60 4.34 -4.83 -16.56
N ALA A 61 3.03 -4.79 -16.83
CA ALA A 61 2.01 -5.30 -15.91
C ALA A 61 2.20 -6.81 -15.64
N GLU A 62 2.52 -7.60 -16.66
CA GLU A 62 2.83 -9.03 -16.52
C GLU A 62 4.07 -9.26 -15.63
N ALA A 63 5.10 -8.42 -15.78
CA ALA A 63 6.29 -8.49 -14.94
C ALA A 63 5.98 -8.15 -13.47
N LEU A 64 5.07 -7.20 -13.21
CA LEU A 64 4.63 -6.84 -11.87
C LEU A 64 3.85 -7.97 -11.19
N VAL A 65 2.93 -8.61 -11.92
CA VAL A 65 2.05 -9.65 -11.38
C VAL A 65 2.71 -11.04 -11.39
N GLY A 66 3.72 -11.25 -12.24
CA GLY A 66 4.42 -12.53 -12.39
C GLY A 66 3.63 -13.57 -13.20
N ARG A 67 2.62 -13.14 -13.97
CA ARG A 67 1.82 -14.00 -14.85
C ARG A 67 1.40 -13.25 -16.11
N LYS A 68 0.97 -14.01 -17.12
CA LYS A 68 0.43 -13.45 -18.36
C LYS A 68 -0.93 -12.78 -18.15
N GLU A 69 -1.18 -11.72 -18.91
CA GLU A 69 -2.51 -11.14 -19.01
C GLU A 69 -3.47 -12.20 -19.59
N PRO A 70 -4.72 -12.31 -19.09
CA PRO A 70 -5.71 -13.19 -19.69
C PRO A 70 -5.85 -12.97 -21.21
N GLU A 71 -5.73 -14.05 -21.98
CA GLU A 71 -5.88 -14.03 -23.44
C GLU A 71 -7.34 -13.82 -23.85
N ASP A 72 -8.28 -14.44 -23.12
CA ASP A 72 -9.71 -14.26 -23.32
C ASP A 72 -10.15 -12.88 -22.84
N LYS A 73 -10.37 -11.97 -23.80
CA LYS A 73 -10.79 -10.60 -23.54
C LYS A 73 -12.27 -10.46 -23.16
N THR A 74 -13.02 -11.56 -23.14
CA THR A 74 -14.43 -11.56 -22.71
C THR A 74 -14.59 -11.85 -21.21
N ASP A 75 -13.57 -12.38 -20.54
CA ASP A 75 -13.54 -12.51 -19.08
C ASP A 75 -13.12 -11.19 -18.42
N TYR A 76 -14.06 -10.25 -18.38
CA TYR A 76 -13.83 -8.92 -17.80
C TYR A 76 -13.41 -8.95 -16.33
N ARG A 77 -13.79 -10.00 -15.58
CA ARG A 77 -13.45 -10.11 -14.15
C ARG A 77 -11.97 -10.46 -13.98
N GLU A 78 -11.48 -11.43 -14.73
CA GLU A 78 -10.06 -11.80 -14.68
C GLU A 78 -9.16 -10.71 -15.27
N ILE A 79 -9.61 -9.99 -16.30
CA ILE A 79 -8.89 -8.80 -16.81
C ILE A 79 -8.82 -7.71 -15.75
N ALA A 80 -9.95 -7.35 -15.12
CA ALA A 80 -9.98 -6.33 -14.08
C ALA A 80 -9.10 -6.73 -12.88
N ARG A 81 -9.13 -8.00 -12.50
CA ARG A 81 -8.28 -8.55 -11.44
C ARG A 81 -6.80 -8.44 -11.79
N PHE A 82 -6.40 -8.81 -13.00
CA PHE A 82 -5.01 -8.68 -13.46
C PHE A 82 -4.50 -7.24 -13.35
N TRP A 83 -5.27 -6.27 -13.86
CA TRP A 83 -4.86 -4.86 -13.81
C TRP A 83 -4.88 -4.28 -12.39
N ALA A 84 -5.81 -4.72 -11.54
CA ALA A 84 -5.81 -4.34 -10.12
C ALA A 84 -4.61 -4.92 -9.35
N GLU A 85 -4.20 -6.16 -9.64
CA GLU A 85 -3.00 -6.76 -9.07
C GLU A 85 -1.74 -6.00 -9.52
N ALA A 86 -1.66 -5.62 -10.80
CA ALA A 86 -0.55 -4.82 -11.32
C ALA A 86 -0.48 -3.43 -10.67
N ASP A 87 -1.62 -2.75 -10.52
CA ASP A 87 -1.71 -1.45 -9.84
C ASP A 87 -1.27 -1.55 -8.38
N ALA A 88 -1.76 -2.56 -7.64
CA ALA A 88 -1.37 -2.78 -6.26
C ALA A 88 0.14 -3.03 -6.12
N ALA A 89 0.72 -3.88 -6.98
CA ALA A 89 2.15 -4.14 -6.99
C ALA A 89 2.97 -2.88 -7.28
N TYR A 90 2.55 -2.08 -8.26
CA TYR A 90 3.20 -0.81 -8.59
C TYR A 90 3.21 0.18 -7.41
N ARG A 91 2.06 0.35 -6.74
CA ARG A 91 1.94 1.23 -5.56
C ARG A 91 2.86 0.81 -4.41
N VAL A 92 2.99 -0.50 -4.19
CA VAL A 92 3.88 -1.05 -3.15
C VAL A 92 5.35 -0.79 -3.50
N ILE A 93 5.76 -1.01 -4.75
CA ILE A 93 7.14 -0.71 -5.20
C ILE A 93 7.45 0.79 -5.04
N TYR A 94 6.49 1.65 -5.40
CA TYR A 94 6.63 3.09 -5.22
C TYR A 94 6.80 3.47 -3.73
N ALA A 95 5.98 2.88 -2.86
CA ALA A 95 6.09 3.08 -1.42
C ALA A 95 7.45 2.65 -0.87
N ASP A 96 7.96 1.49 -1.31
CA ASP A 96 9.28 0.99 -0.91
C ASP A 96 10.40 1.94 -1.34
N ALA A 97 10.32 2.47 -2.57
CA ALA A 97 11.30 3.44 -3.08
C ALA A 97 11.31 4.73 -2.24
N LEU A 98 10.14 5.23 -1.81
CA LEU A 98 10.06 6.38 -0.92
C LEU A 98 10.65 6.10 0.47
N ILE A 99 10.39 4.93 1.03
CA ILE A 99 10.97 4.52 2.33
C ILE A 99 12.50 4.43 2.23
N ALA A 100 13.02 3.82 1.15
CA ALA A 100 14.45 3.74 0.90
C ALA A 100 15.10 5.14 0.79
N ALA A 101 14.48 6.04 0.03
CA ALA A 101 14.94 7.41 -0.13
C ALA A 101 15.00 8.17 1.22
N LEU A 102 14.00 7.99 2.09
CA LEU A 102 13.96 8.61 3.42
C LEU A 102 15.06 8.09 4.37
N LYS A 103 15.55 6.86 4.16
CA LYS A 103 16.64 6.28 4.94
C LYS A 103 18.04 6.72 4.48
N GLY A 104 18.11 7.60 3.49
CA GLY A 104 19.36 8.11 2.93
C GLY A 104 19.96 7.22 1.83
N GLY A 105 19.16 6.35 1.21
CA GLY A 105 19.59 5.47 0.12
C GLY A 105 18.91 5.81 -1.21
N ALA A 106 19.73 6.17 -2.20
CA ALA A 106 19.64 5.64 -3.56
C ALA A 106 20.73 4.58 -3.71
#